data_AF-A0A3B9JDC9-F1
#
_entry.id   AF-A0A3B9JDC9-F1
#
_cell.length_a   1.000
_cell.length_b   1.000
_cell.length_c   1.000
_cell.angle_alpha   90.00
_cell.angle_beta   90.00
_cell.angle_gamma   90.00
#
_symmetry.space_group_name_H-M   'P 1'
#
loop_
_entity.id
_entity.type
_entity.pdbx_description
1 polymer ?
#
loop_
_entity_poly.entity_id
_entity_poly.type
_entity_poly.pdbx_seq_one_letter_code
_entity_poly.pdbx_strand_id
1 'polypeptide(L)'
;MDEIFALTKDGEIQRLTYFANHFDKAKINNLSWSPDSKSIAFWVTLEPPPYQLSANAYQDVRLAVLNTETLEITVYCISGDNIGLENGVPSPKFISEQIPAPIWSPDGMQIVVENRYADDNSRLILLDIPSGKAVEIGKDIEPVGWMISGLKQSR
;
A
#
# COMPACT_ATOMS: atom_id res chain seq x y z
N MET A 1 -2.10 11.10 -13.89
CA MET A 1 -1.24 11.56 -12.80
C MET A 1 -2.14 11.65 -11.62
N ASP A 2 -1.97 10.75 -10.67
CA ASP A 2 -2.86 10.64 -9.54
C ASP A 2 -2.30 11.42 -8.36
N GLU A 3 -3.18 12.01 -7.57
CA GLU A 3 -2.86 12.75 -6.36
C GLU A 3 -3.91 12.44 -5.29
N ILE A 4 -3.52 12.51 -4.02
CA ILE A 4 -4.42 12.34 -2.90
C ILE A 4 -4.91 13.71 -2.45
N PHE A 5 -6.22 13.82 -2.30
CA PHE A 5 -6.90 14.97 -1.71
C PHE A 5 -7.71 14.50 -0.50
N ALA A 6 -7.75 15.30 0.55
CA ALA A 6 -8.66 15.14 1.68
C ALA A 6 -9.78 16.19 1.60
N LEU A 7 -10.99 15.75 1.93
CA LEU A 7 -12.15 16.60 2.13
C LEU A 7 -12.42 16.69 3.64
N THR A 8 -12.36 17.90 4.20
CA THR A 8 -12.67 18.12 5.60
C THR A 8 -14.18 18.08 5.84
N LYS A 9 -14.59 17.95 7.10
CA LYS A 9 -16.02 17.97 7.48
C LYS A 9 -16.72 19.29 7.10
N ASP A 10 -15.94 20.38 7.02
CA ASP A 10 -16.43 21.71 6.66
C ASP A 10 -16.50 21.91 5.14
N GLY A 11 -16.14 20.88 4.35
CA GLY A 11 -16.18 20.91 2.89
C GLY A 11 -14.93 21.48 2.24
N GLU A 12 -13.86 21.73 3.02
CA GLU A 12 -12.60 22.21 2.47
C GLU A 12 -11.82 21.07 1.80
N ILE A 13 -11.27 21.34 0.62
CA ILE A 13 -10.44 20.39 -0.11
C ILE A 13 -8.98 20.74 0.11
N GLN A 14 -8.23 19.80 0.65
CA GLN A 14 -6.79 19.89 0.84
C GLN A 14 -6.08 18.88 -0.06
N ARG A 15 -5.10 19.33 -0.84
CA ARG A 15 -4.17 18.44 -1.55
C ARG A 15 -3.13 17.91 -0.57
N LEU A 16 -2.95 16.59 -0.54
CA LEU A 16 -2.01 15.94 0.38
C LEU A 16 -0.72 15.45 -0.30
N THR A 17 -0.75 15.19 -1.61
CA THR A 17 0.44 14.75 -2.37
C THR A 17 0.74 15.68 -3.54
N TYR A 18 2.01 15.70 -3.95
CA TYR A 18 2.51 16.56 -5.03
C TYR A 18 3.37 15.77 -6.03
N PHE A 19 2.94 14.57 -6.40
CA PHE A 19 3.70 13.70 -7.31
C PHE A 19 3.96 14.35 -8.68
N ALA A 20 3.02 15.15 -9.18
CA ALA A 20 3.15 15.92 -10.41
C ALA A 20 4.37 16.87 -10.44
N ASN A 21 4.94 17.21 -9.29
CA ASN A 21 6.11 18.09 -9.20
C ASN A 21 7.44 17.35 -9.36
N HIS A 22 7.44 16.02 -9.20
CA HIS A 22 8.67 15.22 -9.07
C HIS A 22 8.75 14.05 -10.04
N PHE A 23 7.61 13.61 -10.58
CA PHE A 23 7.51 12.42 -11.41
C PHE A 23 6.82 12.76 -12.74
N ASP A 24 7.20 12.07 -13.80
CA ASP A 24 6.52 12.13 -15.10
C ASP A 24 5.18 11.38 -15.04
N LYS A 25 5.11 10.33 -14.22
CA LYS A 25 3.89 9.57 -13.96
C LYS A 25 3.82 9.07 -12.52
N ALA A 26 2.64 9.20 -11.95
CA ALA A 26 2.24 8.57 -10.71
C ALA A 26 0.84 7.96 -10.89
N LYS A 27 0.72 6.70 -10.48
CA LYS A 27 -0.55 5.97 -10.42
C LYS A 27 -0.76 5.49 -9.00
N ILE A 28 -1.89 5.86 -8.39
CA ILE A 28 -2.25 5.47 -7.03
C ILE A 28 -3.37 4.43 -7.12
N ASN A 29 -3.24 3.34 -6.37
CA ASN A 29 -4.26 2.30 -6.28
C ASN A 29 -4.56 2.02 -4.81
N ASN A 30 -5.82 1.68 -4.52
CA ASN A 30 -6.32 1.11 -3.26
C ASN A 30 -5.65 1.68 -2.00
N LEU A 31 -6.27 2.72 -1.43
CA LEU A 31 -5.80 3.42 -0.24
C LEU A 31 -6.62 3.05 0.99
N SER A 32 -6.00 3.17 2.16
CA SER A 32 -6.66 3.01 3.46
C SER A 32 -6.12 3.99 4.49
N TRP A 33 -7.02 4.53 5.31
CA TRP A 33 -6.67 5.37 6.44
C TRP A 33 -6.25 4.52 7.64
N SER A 34 -5.22 4.97 8.34
CA SER A 34 -4.93 4.55 9.71
C SER A 34 -6.11 4.86 10.64
N PRO A 35 -6.33 4.09 11.71
CA PRO A 35 -7.46 4.30 12.63
C PRO A 35 -7.50 5.67 13.29
N ASP A 36 -6.33 6.31 13.50
CA ASP A 36 -6.21 7.62 14.13
C ASP A 36 -6.20 8.78 13.12
N SER A 37 -6.37 8.49 11.82
CA SER A 37 -6.34 9.45 10.71
C SER A 37 -5.01 10.20 10.53
N LYS A 38 -3.90 9.73 11.12
CA LYS A 38 -2.59 10.38 10.99
C LYS A 38 -1.78 9.88 9.80
N SER A 39 -2.24 8.83 9.16
CA SER A 39 -1.56 8.20 8.04
C SER A 39 -2.52 7.60 7.01
N ILE A 40 -2.09 7.60 5.75
CA ILE A 40 -2.76 6.92 4.63
C ILE A 40 -1.77 5.94 4.02
N ALA A 41 -2.14 4.67 3.96
CA ALA A 41 -1.38 3.65 3.22
C ALA A 41 -2.01 3.46 1.84
N PHE A 42 -1.18 3.30 0.81
CA PHE A 42 -1.63 3.14 -0.56
C PHE A 42 -0.59 2.45 -1.42
N TRP A 43 -1.04 1.89 -2.54
CA TRP A 43 -0.14 1.38 -3.57
C TRP A 43 0.17 2.48 -4.58
N VAL A 44 1.43 2.61 -4.97
CA VAL A 44 1.86 3.64 -5.93
C VAL A 44 2.86 3.10 -6.94
N THR A 45 2.71 3.53 -8.20
CA THR A 45 3.75 3.42 -9.23
C THR A 45 4.25 4.82 -9.54
N LEU A 46 5.56 5.02 -9.50
CA LEU A 46 6.23 6.29 -9.79
C LEU A 46 7.21 6.13 -10.97
N GLU A 47 7.18 7.04 -11.92
CA GLU A 47 8.11 7.08 -13.06
C GLU A 47 8.70 8.50 -13.21
N PRO A 48 10.03 8.66 -13.24
CA PRO A 48 11.03 7.63 -12.94
C PRO A 48 10.93 7.18 -11.47
N PRO A 49 11.21 5.91 -11.15
CA PRO A 49 11.18 5.45 -9.76
C PRO A 49 12.31 6.14 -8.97
N PRO A 50 12.05 6.66 -7.76
CA PRO A 50 13.05 7.30 -6.93
C PRO A 50 13.99 6.31 -6.22
N TYR A 51 14.02 5.06 -6.66
CA TYR A 51 14.75 3.94 -6.05
C TYR A 51 15.21 2.94 -7.13
N GLN A 52 16.11 2.02 -6.76
CA GLN A 52 16.62 1.02 -7.69
C GLN A 52 15.57 -0.06 -8.00
N LEU A 53 15.32 -0.28 -9.29
CA LEU A 53 14.48 -1.36 -9.77
C LEU A 53 15.23 -2.69 -9.74
N SER A 54 14.50 -3.79 -9.50
CA SER A 54 15.00 -5.12 -9.86
C SER A 54 15.05 -5.26 -11.39
N ALA A 55 16.00 -6.04 -11.92
CA ALA A 55 16.31 -6.12 -13.35
C ALA A 55 15.12 -6.44 -14.31
N ASN A 56 13.99 -6.90 -13.79
CA ASN A 56 12.78 -7.24 -14.55
C ASN A 56 11.50 -6.58 -14.00
N ALA A 57 11.60 -5.48 -13.25
CA ALA A 57 10.43 -4.81 -12.68
C ALA A 57 9.60 -4.12 -13.79
N TYR A 58 8.52 -4.77 -14.22
CA TYR A 58 7.50 -4.17 -15.08
C TYR A 58 6.41 -3.55 -14.20
N GLN A 59 6.14 -2.25 -14.36
CA GLN A 59 5.23 -1.46 -13.51
C GLN A 59 5.46 -1.68 -12.01
N ASP A 60 6.45 -0.98 -11.48
CA ASP A 60 6.92 -1.17 -10.12
C ASP A 60 5.96 -0.54 -9.09
N VAL A 61 4.93 -1.31 -8.71
CA VAL A 61 3.99 -0.93 -7.65
C VAL A 61 4.67 -1.13 -6.29
N ARG A 62 4.58 -0.12 -5.42
CA ARG A 62 5.14 -0.13 -4.06
C ARG A 62 4.11 0.31 -3.03
N LEU A 63 4.23 -0.27 -1.84
CA LEU A 63 3.50 0.22 -0.67
C LEU A 63 4.10 1.55 -0.23
N ALA A 64 3.26 2.56 -0.08
CA ALA A 64 3.63 3.84 0.48
C ALA A 64 2.74 4.20 1.67
N VAL A 65 3.30 4.95 2.61
CA VAL A 65 2.56 5.56 3.73
C VAL A 65 2.83 7.05 3.73
N LEU A 66 1.75 7.82 3.65
CA LEU A 66 1.73 9.27 3.80
C LEU A 66 1.39 9.61 5.25
N ASN A 67 2.21 10.44 5.90
CA ASN A 67 1.86 11.10 7.15
C ASN A 67 0.99 12.33 6.83
N THR A 68 -0.21 12.43 7.42
CA THR A 68 -1.16 13.50 7.08
C THR A 68 -0.90 14.81 7.83
N GLU A 69 -0.09 14.78 8.89
CA GLU A 69 0.34 15.96 9.63
C GLU A 69 1.57 16.61 8.95
N THR A 70 2.55 15.82 8.52
CA THR A 70 3.81 16.31 7.92
C THR A 70 3.82 16.31 6.39
N LEU A 71 2.88 15.59 5.77
CA LEU A 71 2.82 15.32 4.33
C LEU A 71 4.03 14.54 3.77
N GLU A 72 4.83 13.94 4.65
CA GLU A 72 5.95 13.10 4.24
C GLU A 72 5.45 11.73 3.77
N ILE A 73 6.06 11.24 2.68
CA ILE A 73 5.72 9.94 2.09
C ILE A 73 6.92 9.00 2.27
N THR A 74 6.68 7.88 2.93
CA THR A 74 7.63 6.77 3.01
C THR A 74 7.24 5.70 2.00
N VAL A 75 8.14 5.37 1.08
CA VAL A 75 7.94 4.28 0.10
C VAL A 75 8.72 3.06 0.58
N TYR A 76 8.02 1.96 0.86
CA TYR A 76 8.61 0.74 1.37
C TYR A 76 9.11 -0.16 0.25
N CYS A 77 10.13 -0.97 0.53
CA CYS A 77 10.61 -2.03 -0.37
C CYS A 77 9.68 -3.26 -0.37
N ILE A 78 8.37 -3.02 -0.46
CA ILE A 78 7.33 -4.04 -0.55
C ILE A 78 6.66 -3.86 -1.91
N SER A 79 6.90 -4.81 -2.79
CA SER A 79 6.26 -4.84 -4.11
C SER A 79 4.77 -5.16 -3.96
N GLY A 80 3.94 -4.42 -4.69
CA GLY A 80 2.55 -4.81 -4.93
C GLY A 80 2.48 -6.05 -5.82
N ASP A 81 1.25 -6.44 -6.17
CA ASP A 81 1.06 -7.57 -7.08
C ASP A 81 1.83 -7.35 -8.36
N ASN A 82 2.65 -8.33 -8.72
CA ASN A 82 3.38 -8.27 -9.98
C ASN A 82 2.36 -8.46 -11.10
N ILE A 83 2.29 -7.50 -12.02
CA ILE A 83 1.71 -7.77 -13.34
C ILE A 83 2.70 -8.69 -14.04
N GLY A 84 2.58 -9.99 -13.80
CA GLY A 84 3.40 -10.99 -14.45
C GLY A 84 3.32 -10.81 -15.96
N LEU A 85 4.48 -10.70 -16.60
CA LEU A 85 4.57 -10.90 -18.04
C LEU A 85 4.47 -12.41 -18.29
N GLU A 86 3.35 -12.87 -18.84
CA GLU A 86 3.24 -14.24 -19.34
C GLU A 86 3.88 -14.25 -20.72
N ASN A 87 5.03 -14.93 -20.87
CA ASN A 87 5.80 -14.98 -22.13
C ASN A 87 6.21 -13.60 -22.68
N GLY A 88 6.51 -12.63 -21.80
CA GLY A 88 6.91 -11.28 -22.22
C GLY A 88 5.73 -10.36 -22.61
N VAL A 89 4.49 -10.83 -22.45
CA VAL A 89 3.28 -10.04 -22.67
C VAL A 89 2.62 -9.77 -21.31
N PRO A 90 2.19 -8.53 -21.01
CA PRO A 90 1.39 -8.24 -19.81
C PRO A 90 0.19 -9.18 -19.76
N SER A 91 0.17 -10.09 -18.78
CA SER A 91 -0.96 -10.98 -18.64
C SER A 91 -2.13 -10.19 -18.06
N PRO A 92 -3.30 -10.15 -18.72
CA PRO A 92 -4.48 -9.48 -18.20
C PRO A 92 -5.02 -10.14 -16.91
N LYS A 93 -4.44 -11.27 -16.47
CA LYS A 93 -4.81 -11.92 -15.19
C LYS A 93 -4.45 -11.07 -13.96
N PHE A 94 -3.45 -10.21 -14.05
CA PHE A 94 -3.04 -9.32 -12.94
C PHE A 94 -3.18 -7.86 -13.35
N ILE A 95 -4.40 -7.42 -13.61
CA ILE A 95 -4.69 -5.99 -13.71
C ILE A 95 -4.47 -5.37 -12.32
N SER A 96 -3.67 -4.29 -12.25
CA SER A 96 -3.37 -3.51 -11.03
C SER A 96 -4.61 -3.05 -10.23
N GLU A 97 -5.80 -3.19 -10.80
CA GLU A 97 -7.08 -2.80 -10.24
C GLU A 97 -7.55 -3.73 -9.11
N GLN A 98 -6.94 -4.92 -8.95
CA GLN A 98 -7.35 -5.86 -7.91
C GLN A 98 -6.48 -5.85 -6.64
N ILE A 99 -5.38 -5.08 -6.56
CA ILE A 99 -4.46 -5.16 -5.41
C ILE A 99 -5.21 -4.76 -4.13
N PRO A 100 -5.36 -5.64 -3.12
CA PRO A 100 -6.12 -5.32 -1.92
C PRO A 100 -5.60 -4.06 -1.22
N ALA A 101 -6.50 -3.26 -0.66
CA ALA A 101 -6.10 -2.11 0.14
C ALA A 101 -5.31 -2.57 1.37
N PRO A 102 -4.26 -1.83 1.80
CA PRO A 102 -3.52 -2.19 3.00
C PRO A 102 -4.42 -2.22 4.24
N ILE A 103 -4.22 -3.19 5.13
CA ILE A 103 -5.07 -3.39 6.31
C ILE A 103 -4.32 -2.97 7.57
N TRP A 104 -4.74 -1.85 8.16
CA TRP A 104 -4.14 -1.32 9.38
C TRP A 104 -4.50 -2.12 10.63
N SER A 105 -3.54 -2.30 11.52
CA SER A 105 -3.78 -2.77 12.88
C SER A 105 -4.63 -1.75 13.65
N PRO A 106 -5.40 -2.17 14.66
CA PRO A 106 -6.26 -1.27 15.44
C PRO A 106 -5.50 -0.17 16.18
N ASP A 107 -4.22 -0.40 16.50
CA ASP A 107 -3.33 0.57 17.13
C ASP A 107 -2.59 1.48 16.14
N GLY A 108 -2.78 1.28 14.82
CA GLY A 108 -2.13 2.06 13.77
C GLY A 108 -0.62 1.81 13.62
N MET A 109 -0.03 0.84 14.34
CA MET A 109 1.42 0.61 14.32
C MET A 109 1.86 -0.39 13.24
N GLN A 110 0.93 -1.15 12.67
CA GLN A 110 1.22 -2.22 11.73
C GLN A 110 0.26 -2.20 10.54
N ILE A 111 0.73 -2.76 9.44
CA ILE A 111 -0.05 -2.94 8.21
C ILE A 111 0.14 -4.37 7.74
N VAL A 112 -0.95 -5.03 7.38
CA VAL A 112 -0.92 -6.29 6.64
C VAL A 112 -1.28 -6.02 5.19
N VAL A 113 -0.47 -6.58 4.28
CA VAL A 113 -0.74 -6.57 2.84
C VAL A 113 -0.64 -7.98 2.28
N GLU A 114 -1.54 -8.31 1.37
CA GLU A 114 -1.36 -9.46 0.49
C GLU A 114 -0.50 -9.05 -0.71
N ASN A 115 0.43 -9.92 -1.10
CA ASN A 115 1.18 -9.79 -2.34
C ASN A 115 0.99 -11.05 -3.18
N ARG A 116 0.22 -10.93 -4.26
CA ARG A 116 -0.05 -11.99 -5.24
C ARG A 116 0.95 -11.89 -6.37
N TYR A 117 1.72 -12.96 -6.58
CA TYR A 117 2.78 -13.00 -7.59
C TYR A 117 2.62 -14.13 -8.62
N ALA A 118 1.61 -15.00 -8.45
CA ALA A 118 1.09 -15.91 -9.47
C ALA A 118 -0.36 -16.32 -9.14
N ASP A 119 -1.04 -17.03 -10.06
CA ASP A 119 -2.51 -17.25 -10.04
C ASP A 119 -3.04 -17.79 -8.71
N ASP A 120 -2.28 -18.69 -8.08
CA ASP A 120 -2.60 -19.29 -6.78
C ASP A 120 -1.47 -19.10 -5.76
N ASN A 121 -0.54 -18.16 -6.03
CA ASN A 121 0.57 -17.91 -5.12
C ASN A 121 0.52 -16.48 -4.58
N SER A 122 0.30 -16.38 -3.28
CA SER A 122 0.37 -15.13 -2.55
C SER A 122 1.20 -15.25 -1.30
N ARG A 123 1.66 -14.11 -0.79
CA ARG A 123 2.31 -14.03 0.52
C ARG A 123 1.70 -12.91 1.31
N LEU A 124 1.60 -13.15 2.60
CA LEU A 124 1.10 -12.19 3.56
C LEU A 124 2.28 -11.50 4.23
N ILE A 125 2.35 -10.18 4.10
CA ILE A 125 3.44 -9.38 4.65
C ILE A 125 2.88 -8.50 5.76
N LEU A 126 3.52 -8.58 6.94
CA LEU A 126 3.30 -7.67 8.05
C LEU A 126 4.40 -6.62 8.05
N LEU A 127 4.02 -5.36 7.94
CA LEU A 127 4.89 -4.19 8.09
C LEU A 127 4.70 -3.60 9.48
N ASP A 128 5.79 -3.45 10.22
CA ASP A 128 5.89 -2.64 11.43
C ASP A 128 6.31 -1.22 11.04
N ILE A 129 5.43 -0.24 11.26
CA ILE A 129 5.62 1.15 10.82
C ILE A 129 6.78 1.82 11.59
N PRO A 130 6.86 1.77 12.93
CA PRO A 130 7.91 2.47 13.67
C PRO A 130 9.32 2.01 13.30
N SER A 131 9.52 0.71 13.08
CA SER A 131 10.83 0.16 12.73
C SER A 131 11.10 0.09 11.23
N GLY A 132 10.07 0.25 10.39
CA GLY A 132 10.13 0.07 8.94
C GLY A 132 10.43 -1.37 8.51
N LYS A 133 10.29 -2.35 9.41
CA LYS A 133 10.61 -3.76 9.14
C LYS A 133 9.38 -4.49 8.63
N ALA A 134 9.60 -5.31 7.60
CA ALA A 134 8.57 -6.16 7.02
C ALA A 134 8.95 -7.63 7.21
N VAL A 135 7.97 -8.47 7.53
CA VAL A 135 8.13 -9.92 7.65
C VAL A 135 7.00 -10.64 6.91
N GLU A 136 7.34 -11.75 6.27
CA GLU A 136 6.33 -12.68 5.74
C GLU A 136 5.73 -13.46 6.91
N ILE A 137 4.40 -13.48 7.01
CA ILE A 137 3.65 -14.13 8.09
C ILE A 137 2.74 -15.26 7.60
N GLY A 138 2.67 -15.49 6.28
CA GLY A 138 1.91 -16.57 5.69
C GLY A 138 2.01 -16.60 4.17
N LYS A 139 1.52 -17.68 3.58
CA LYS A 139 1.47 -17.92 2.14
C LYS A 139 0.08 -18.41 1.76
N ASP A 140 -0.37 -18.01 0.58
CA ASP A 140 -1.62 -18.44 -0.05
C ASP A 140 -2.83 -18.24 0.88
N ILE A 141 -2.82 -17.11 1.58
CA ILE A 141 -3.88 -16.68 2.52
C ILE A 141 -4.23 -15.21 2.28
N GLU A 142 -5.52 -14.93 2.30
CA GLU A 142 -6.08 -13.58 2.15
C GLU A 142 -6.37 -12.98 3.54
N PRO A 143 -5.86 -11.77 3.86
CA PRO A 143 -6.18 -11.10 5.10
C PRO A 143 -7.55 -10.43 5.01
N VAL A 144 -8.41 -10.67 6.00
CA VAL A 144 -9.72 -10.03 6.09
C VAL A 144 -9.78 -8.91 7.12
N GLY A 145 -8.85 -8.88 8.07
CA GLY A 145 -8.84 -7.88 9.14
C GLY A 145 -8.12 -8.35 10.40
N TRP A 146 -8.09 -7.45 11.38
CA TRP A 146 -7.51 -7.70 12.69
C TRP A 146 -8.56 -8.14 13.70
N MET A 147 -8.23 -9.17 14.48
CA MET A 147 -9.05 -9.60 15.60
C MET A 147 -8.56 -8.94 16.89
N ILE A 148 -9.44 -8.21 17.56
CA ILE A 148 -9.16 -7.66 18.88
C ILE A 148 -9.62 -8.67 19.93
N SER A 149 -8.71 -9.09 20.81
CA SER A 149 -9.07 -9.89 21.98
C SER A 149 -9.97 -9.07 22.89
N GLY A 150 -11.26 -9.41 22.95
CA GLY A 150 -12.21 -8.82 23.89
C GLY A 150 -11.94 -9.30 25.31
N LEU A 151 -11.06 -8.61 26.05
CA LEU A 151 -11.07 -8.75 27.50
C LEU A 151 -12.31 -8.02 28.04
N LYS A 152 -13.32 -8.81 28.41
CA LYS A 152 -14.49 -8.33 29.15
C LYS A 152 -14.02 -7.52 30.37
N GLN A 153 -14.46 -6.28 30.48
CA GLN A 153 -14.47 -5.58 31.76
C GLN A 153 -15.45 -6.33 32.68
N SER A 154 -14.92 -7.01 33.69
CA SER A 154 -15.73 -7.48 34.82
C SER A 154 -16.26 -6.24 35.56
N ARG A 155 -17.59 -6.16 35.65
CA ARG A 155 -18.32 -5.17 36.46
C ARG A 155 -17.97 -5.27 37.93
#